data_AF-A0A6S6VNU7-F1
#
_entry.id   AF-A0A6S6VNU7-F1
#
_cell.length_a   1.000
_cell.length_b   1.000
_cell.length_c   1.000
_cell.angle_alpha   90.00
_cell.angle_beta   90.00
_cell.angle_gamma   90.00
#
_symmetry.space_group_name_H-M   'P 1'
#
loop_
_entity.id
_entity.type
_entity.pdbx_description
1 polymer ?
#
loop_
_entity_poly.entity_id
_entity_poly.type
_entity_poly.pdbx_seq_one_letter_code
_entity_poly.pdbx_strand_id
1 'polypeptide(L)'
;MSRPFFTSIIENHNHTAYDLDILPPQVGLDGGAFDSYGTLVGMPNEKKALELLRRAAFICMPIMRHHGWELPALYELCACSNCWGITHFLDHQPINSRGRPIQSRKHAFFLLRVRSVRDPYVFLSMDNIVQTLLHEMAHLEFRWHFDGFYRVNAQLHDELLHEVSSGFLQGKVEQHEIPQQFHRHGEIFQAMRKEIQDVFGKRIPNAVQ
;
A
#
# COMPACT_ATOMS: atom_id res chain seq x y z
N MET A 1 16.13 24.66 20.80
CA MET A 1 16.71 24.56 19.45
C MET A 1 16.34 23.21 18.87
N SER A 2 15.74 23.22 17.70
CA SER A 2 15.01 22.11 17.09
C SER A 2 15.90 20.99 16.55
N ARG A 3 15.50 19.75 16.82
CA ARG A 3 15.27 18.62 15.89
C ARG A 3 15.24 17.31 16.68
N PRO A 4 14.21 16.46 16.55
CA PRO A 4 14.44 15.03 16.40
C PRO A 4 14.51 14.75 14.90
N PHE A 5 15.71 14.43 14.44
CA PHE A 5 15.93 13.71 13.19
C PHE A 5 15.15 12.40 13.26
N PHE A 6 14.21 12.19 12.36
CA PHE A 6 13.74 10.84 12.05
C PHE A 6 14.87 10.14 11.30
N THR A 7 15.68 9.40 12.06
CA THR A 7 16.76 8.54 11.59
C THR A 7 16.19 7.34 10.84
N SER A 8 16.86 6.96 9.74
CA SER A 8 16.78 5.72 8.97
C SER A 8 15.43 4.96 8.95
N ILE A 9 14.72 5.06 7.83
CA ILE A 9 13.67 4.09 7.50
C ILE A 9 14.38 2.77 7.14
N ILE A 10 14.45 1.87 8.13
CA ILE A 10 14.75 0.43 8.00
C ILE A 10 16.24 0.07 7.85
N GLU A 11 16.92 -0.12 8.98
CA GLU A 11 18.14 -0.93 9.01
C GLU A 11 17.75 -2.40 8.76
N ASN A 12 18.18 -2.90 7.59
CA ASN A 12 18.13 -4.31 7.13
C ASN A 12 16.77 -4.85 6.67
N HIS A 13 16.50 -4.72 5.36
CA HIS A 13 16.54 -5.84 4.40
C HIS A 13 16.24 -5.32 2.97
N ASN A 14 17.30 -4.93 2.25
CA ASN A 14 17.44 -4.83 0.77
C ASN A 14 16.39 -4.12 -0.12
N HIS A 15 15.39 -3.37 0.39
CA HIS A 15 14.41 -2.71 -0.50
C HIS A 15 14.12 -1.21 -0.26
N THR A 16 14.75 -0.56 0.71
CA THR A 16 14.54 0.88 1.02
C THR A 16 15.86 1.63 1.11
N ALA A 17 16.47 1.91 -0.04
CA ALA A 17 17.68 2.74 -0.15
C ALA A 17 17.38 4.01 -0.96
N TYR A 18 16.36 4.76 -0.55
CA TYR A 18 16.03 6.05 -1.17
C TYR A 18 15.58 7.04 -0.10
N ASP A 19 16.02 8.29 -0.26
CA ASP A 19 15.66 9.40 0.60
C ASP A 19 14.20 9.83 0.33
N LEU A 20 13.43 10.01 1.40
CA LEU A 20 12.04 10.44 1.37
C LEU A 20 11.87 11.80 2.03
N ASP A 21 11.05 12.67 1.44
CA ASP A 21 10.54 13.87 2.10
C ASP A 21 9.26 13.51 2.86
N ILE A 22 9.32 13.48 4.19
CA ILE A 22 8.20 13.06 5.05
C ILE A 22 7.29 14.26 5.31
N LEU A 23 6.03 14.12 4.87
CA LEU A 23 5.07 15.19 4.79
C LEU A 23 3.84 14.89 5.65
N PRO A 24 3.29 15.88 6.37
CA PRO A 24 2.12 15.68 7.21
C PRO A 24 0.84 15.48 6.37
N PRO A 25 -0.22 14.92 6.96
CA PRO A 25 -1.54 14.87 6.34
C PRO A 25 -2.12 16.27 6.15
N GLN A 26 -3.05 16.38 5.22
CA GLN A 26 -3.79 17.60 4.91
C GLN A 26 -5.29 17.34 4.95
N VAL A 27 -5.94 17.93 5.96
CA VAL A 27 -7.39 17.85 6.17
C VAL A 27 -8.14 18.23 4.88
N GLY A 28 -9.05 17.35 4.46
CA GLY A 28 -9.87 17.55 3.26
C GLY A 28 -9.28 17.00 1.97
N LEU A 29 -7.99 16.66 1.92
CA LEU A 29 -7.35 16.10 0.73
C LEU A 29 -7.08 14.60 0.80
N ASP A 30 -6.94 14.06 2.00
CA ASP A 30 -6.36 12.73 2.21
C ASP A 30 -7.20 11.80 3.11
N GLY A 31 -8.36 12.28 3.56
CA GLY A 31 -9.33 11.53 4.33
C GLY A 31 -8.90 11.20 5.78
N GLY A 32 -7.67 11.54 6.18
CA GLY A 32 -7.13 11.25 7.52
C GLY A 32 -6.85 9.77 7.80
N ALA A 33 -6.63 8.95 6.77
CA ALA A 33 -6.40 7.51 6.93
C ALA A 33 -4.94 7.13 7.24
N PHE A 34 -3.99 8.04 6.97
CA PHE A 34 -2.57 7.87 7.23
C PHE A 34 -2.02 9.02 8.08
N ASP A 35 -1.08 8.74 8.98
CA ASP A 35 -0.45 9.79 9.80
C ASP A 35 0.63 10.59 9.06
N SER A 36 1.16 10.05 7.94
CA SER A 36 2.22 10.68 7.17
C SER A 36 2.26 10.20 5.72
N TYR A 37 2.84 11.04 4.87
CA TYR A 37 3.12 10.75 3.47
C TYR A 37 4.60 10.93 3.19
N GLY A 38 5.09 10.36 2.09
CA GLY A 38 6.50 10.44 1.75
C GLY A 38 6.70 10.33 0.26
N THR A 39 7.43 11.27 -0.34
CA THR A 39 7.79 11.23 -1.76
C THR A 39 9.29 11.08 -1.92
N LEU A 40 9.71 10.52 -3.05
CA LEU A 40 11.12 10.37 -3.38
C LEU A 40 11.78 11.73 -3.59
N VAL A 41 12.84 12.01 -2.83
CA VAL A 41 13.59 13.28 -2.90
C VAL A 41 14.34 13.37 -4.24
N GLY A 42 14.29 14.54 -4.86
CA GLY A 42 15.00 14.84 -6.10
C GLY A 42 14.33 14.31 -7.37
N MET A 43 13.12 13.73 -7.24
CA MET A 43 12.37 13.23 -8.39
C MET A 43 11.59 14.35 -9.08
N PRO A 44 11.37 14.28 -10.40
CA PRO A 44 10.60 15.32 -11.09
C PRO A 44 9.17 15.40 -10.54
N ASN A 45 8.59 16.60 -10.41
CA ASN A 45 7.19 16.79 -10.03
C ASN A 45 6.75 16.09 -8.72
N GLU A 46 7.57 16.12 -7.66
CA GLU A 46 7.25 15.50 -6.35
C GLU A 46 5.89 15.91 -5.79
N LYS A 47 5.49 17.17 -5.98
CA LYS A 47 4.15 17.66 -5.60
C LYS A 47 3.02 16.87 -6.23
N LYS A 48 3.18 16.44 -7.50
CA LYS A 48 2.18 15.62 -8.18
C LYS A 48 2.17 14.19 -7.63
N ALA A 49 3.34 13.63 -7.31
CA ALA A 49 3.42 12.33 -6.64
C ALA A 49 2.66 12.34 -5.32
N LEU A 50 2.87 13.38 -4.49
CA LEU A 50 2.16 13.57 -3.23
C LEU A 50 0.64 13.71 -3.42
N GLU A 51 0.22 14.50 -4.40
CA GLU A 51 -1.20 14.67 -4.74
C GLU A 51 -1.85 13.32 -5.08
N LEU A 52 -1.16 12.48 -5.87
CA LEU A 52 -1.65 11.15 -6.24
C LEU A 52 -1.75 10.22 -5.02
N LEU A 53 -0.73 10.20 -4.15
CA LEU A 53 -0.76 9.40 -2.90
C LEU A 53 -1.92 9.82 -2.00
N ARG A 54 -2.11 11.12 -1.79
CA ARG A 54 -3.23 11.65 -0.98
C ARG A 54 -4.59 11.36 -1.60
N ARG A 55 -4.71 11.49 -2.92
CA ARG A 55 -5.95 11.18 -3.63
C ARG A 55 -6.30 9.69 -3.51
N ALA A 56 -5.33 8.80 -3.67
CA ALA A 56 -5.52 7.37 -3.46
C ALA A 56 -5.94 7.04 -2.00
N ALA A 57 -5.27 7.67 -1.02
CA ALA A 57 -5.66 7.57 0.38
C ALA A 57 -7.09 8.05 0.65
N PHE A 58 -7.50 9.19 0.07
CA PHE A 58 -8.87 9.69 0.19
C PHE A 58 -9.90 8.71 -0.40
N ILE A 59 -9.61 8.12 -1.55
CA ILE A 59 -10.49 7.14 -2.21
C ILE A 59 -10.61 5.86 -1.37
N CYS A 60 -9.52 5.36 -0.79
CA CYS A 60 -9.54 4.10 -0.02
C CYS A 60 -9.92 4.28 1.45
N MET A 61 -9.99 5.52 1.94
CA MET A 61 -10.26 5.84 3.33
C MET A 61 -11.56 5.22 3.88
N PRO A 62 -12.71 5.22 3.17
CA PRO A 62 -13.94 4.62 3.71
C PRO A 62 -13.77 3.12 4.00
N ILE A 63 -13.03 2.42 3.13
CA ILE A 63 -12.69 1.00 3.30
C ILE A 63 -11.84 0.83 4.56
N MET A 64 -10.77 1.63 4.69
CA MET A 64 -9.94 1.59 5.90
C MET A 64 -10.76 1.85 7.17
N ARG A 65 -11.72 2.78 7.14
CA ARG A 65 -12.63 3.04 8.27
C ARG A 65 -13.57 1.89 8.57
N HIS A 66 -14.14 1.23 7.56
CA HIS A 66 -15.03 0.07 7.73
C HIS A 66 -14.32 -1.09 8.41
N HIS A 67 -13.07 -1.35 8.01
CA HIS A 67 -12.23 -2.37 8.63
C HIS A 67 -11.53 -1.86 9.90
N GLY A 68 -11.66 -0.56 10.20
CA GLY A 68 -11.03 0.18 11.29
C GLY A 68 -9.51 0.14 11.26
N TRP A 69 -8.90 0.01 10.07
CA TRP A 69 -7.46 0.08 9.92
C TRP A 69 -6.97 1.51 10.08
N GLU A 70 -5.91 1.66 10.84
CA GLU A 70 -5.16 2.91 10.98
C GLU A 70 -3.73 2.61 10.60
N LEU A 71 -3.16 3.37 9.66
CA LEU A 71 -1.82 3.12 9.16
C LEU A 71 -0.92 4.34 9.43
N PRO A 72 0.35 4.14 9.81
CA PRO A 72 1.25 5.22 10.13
C PRO A 72 1.70 5.99 8.90
N ALA A 73 1.77 5.35 7.72
CA ALA A 73 2.31 5.99 6.54
C ALA A 73 1.90 5.39 5.19
N LEU A 74 1.87 6.28 4.19
CA LEU A 74 1.80 5.95 2.76
C LEU A 74 2.94 6.64 2.01
N TYR A 75 3.88 5.85 1.49
CA TYR A 75 5.09 6.35 0.84
C TYR A 75 5.16 6.02 -0.64
N GLU A 76 5.95 6.81 -1.37
CA GLU A 76 6.30 6.52 -2.75
C GLU A 76 7.32 5.38 -2.84
N LEU A 77 7.04 4.40 -3.71
CA LEU A 77 7.94 3.32 -4.07
C LEU A 77 8.75 3.70 -5.32
N CYS A 78 10.06 3.40 -5.33
CA CYS A 78 10.89 3.59 -6.53
C CYS A 78 10.24 2.92 -7.75
N ALA A 79 10.14 3.67 -8.86
CA ALA A 79 9.69 3.14 -10.14
C ALA A 79 10.55 1.98 -10.64
N CYS A 80 11.81 1.93 -10.21
CA CYS A 80 12.78 0.87 -10.50
C CYS A 80 12.50 -0.46 -9.77
N SER A 81 11.55 -0.50 -8.82
CA SER A 81 11.20 -1.73 -8.11
C SER A 81 10.66 -2.81 -9.07
N ASN A 82 10.59 -4.06 -8.63
CA ASN A 82 9.97 -5.13 -9.41
C ASN A 82 8.45 -5.28 -9.14
N CYS A 83 7.89 -4.50 -8.21
CA CYS A 83 6.47 -4.50 -7.86
C CYS A 83 5.86 -3.09 -7.88
N TRP A 84 4.53 -3.04 -7.88
CA TRP A 84 3.74 -1.81 -7.93
C TRP A 84 3.46 -1.26 -6.53
N GLY A 85 3.34 -2.13 -5.54
CA GLY A 85 3.19 -1.79 -4.13
C GLY A 85 3.95 -2.76 -3.23
N ILE A 86 4.12 -2.35 -1.97
CA ILE A 86 4.67 -3.17 -0.89
C ILE A 86 3.97 -2.82 0.42
N THR A 87 3.53 -3.85 1.13
CA THR A 87 3.11 -3.79 2.53
C THR A 87 4.27 -4.17 3.44
N HIS A 88 4.73 -3.22 4.25
CA HIS A 88 5.80 -3.44 5.21
C HIS A 88 5.22 -3.57 6.61
N PHE A 89 5.35 -4.74 7.23
CA PHE A 89 4.89 -4.99 8.60
C PHE A 89 5.94 -4.54 9.62
N LEU A 90 5.50 -3.85 10.67
CA LEU A 90 6.32 -3.43 11.78
C LEU A 90 6.39 -4.59 12.80
N ASP A 91 7.60 -5.07 13.11
CA ASP A 91 7.84 -6.25 13.94
C ASP A 91 7.45 -6.10 15.43
N HIS A 92 7.00 -4.91 15.85
CA HIS A 92 6.69 -4.63 17.25
C HIS A 92 5.22 -4.27 17.44
N GLN A 93 4.47 -5.16 18.09
CA GLN A 93 3.23 -4.75 18.74
C GLN A 93 3.58 -3.71 19.82
N PRO A 94 3.09 -2.46 19.71
CA PRO A 94 3.38 -1.46 20.71
C PRO A 94 2.81 -1.91 22.04
N ILE A 95 3.60 -1.83 23.11
CA ILE A 95 3.19 -2.14 24.48
C ILE A 95 3.01 -0.84 25.26
N ASN A 96 2.00 -0.77 26.14
CA ASN A 96 1.82 0.38 27.01
C ASN A 96 2.87 0.40 28.13
N SER A 97 2.89 1.47 28.92
CA SER A 97 3.77 1.63 30.09
C SER A 97 3.62 0.54 31.17
N ARG A 98 2.64 -0.35 31.03
CA ARG A 98 2.39 -1.51 31.90
C ARG A 98 2.77 -2.84 31.25
N GLY A 99 3.48 -2.81 30.12
CA GLY A 99 3.92 -4.01 29.39
C GLY A 99 2.81 -4.78 28.70
N ARG A 100 1.62 -4.19 28.53
CA ARG A 100 0.50 -4.85 27.84
C ARG A 100 0.47 -4.45 26.37
N PRO A 101 0.18 -5.38 25.44
CA PRO A 101 -0.08 -5.04 24.05
C PRO A 101 -1.13 -3.93 23.94
N ILE A 102 -0.78 -2.85 23.26
CA ILE A 102 -1.73 -1.88 22.76
C ILE A 102 -2.29 -2.50 21.49
N GLN A 103 -3.61 -2.66 21.41
CA GLN A 103 -4.29 -2.90 20.13
C GLN A 103 -4.20 -1.63 19.28
N SER A 104 -3.01 -1.31 18.81
CA SER A 104 -2.79 -0.35 17.75
C SER A 104 -2.77 -1.12 16.45
N ARG A 105 -3.64 -0.75 15.52
CA ARG A 105 -3.70 -1.34 14.17
C ARG A 105 -2.62 -0.79 13.23
N LYS A 106 -1.75 0.09 13.73
CA LYS A 106 -0.59 0.66 13.02
C LYS A 106 0.60 -0.31 13.03
N HIS A 107 0.40 -1.51 12.50
CA HIS A 107 1.43 -2.55 12.43
C HIS A 107 2.01 -2.72 11.03
N ALA A 108 1.63 -1.87 10.08
CA ALA A 108 2.18 -1.90 8.74
C ALA A 108 2.13 -0.50 8.11
N PHE A 109 2.99 -0.23 7.15
CA PHE A 109 2.89 0.92 6.25
C PHE A 109 2.99 0.46 4.80
N PHE A 110 2.55 1.33 3.89
CA PHE A 110 2.50 1.01 2.46
C PHE A 110 3.49 1.85 1.67
N LEU A 111 4.08 1.23 0.66
CA LEU A 111 4.79 1.92 -0.41
C LEU A 111 4.06 1.68 -1.72
N LEU A 112 3.77 2.74 -2.47
CA LEU A 112 3.10 2.67 -3.76
C LEU A 112 3.92 3.32 -4.86
N ARG A 113 4.02 2.64 -5.98
CA ARG A 113 4.54 3.23 -7.21
C ARG A 113 3.47 4.13 -7.80
N VAL A 114 3.84 5.39 -8.03
CA VAL A 114 2.98 6.35 -8.73
C VAL A 114 3.55 6.77 -10.09
N ARG A 115 4.76 6.34 -10.44
CA ARG A 115 5.48 6.69 -11.67
C ARG A 115 5.66 5.50 -12.60
N SER A 116 5.79 5.78 -13.88
CA SER A 116 6.20 4.79 -14.89
C SER A 116 7.64 4.37 -14.68
N VAL A 117 7.93 3.07 -14.90
CA VAL A 117 9.29 2.50 -14.88
C VAL A 117 10.16 3.12 -15.98
N ARG A 118 9.56 3.45 -17.12
CA ARG A 118 10.28 3.89 -18.32
C ARG A 118 10.61 5.37 -18.29
N ASP A 119 9.79 6.16 -17.60
CA ASP A 119 9.91 7.61 -17.56
C ASP A 119 9.39 8.16 -16.21
N PRO A 120 10.26 8.72 -15.36
CA PRO A 120 9.86 9.26 -14.07
C PRO A 120 8.97 10.51 -14.15
N TYR A 121 8.86 11.17 -15.32
CA TYR A 121 7.93 12.29 -15.54
C TYR A 121 6.50 11.82 -15.80
N VAL A 122 6.31 10.56 -16.17
CA VAL A 122 5.00 9.97 -16.48
C VAL A 122 4.46 9.29 -15.23
N PHE A 123 3.25 9.68 -14.82
CA PHE A 123 2.55 9.09 -13.69
C PHE A 123 1.58 8.00 -14.13
N LEU A 124 1.35 7.03 -13.23
CA LEU A 124 0.32 6.02 -13.41
C LEU A 124 -1.07 6.65 -13.26
N SER A 125 -2.06 6.02 -13.90
CA SER A 125 -3.46 6.41 -13.76
C SER A 125 -3.99 6.10 -12.35
N MET A 126 -4.97 6.87 -11.88
CA MET A 126 -5.48 6.75 -10.51
C MET A 126 -6.10 5.38 -10.24
N ASP A 127 -6.81 4.80 -11.20
CA ASP A 127 -7.37 3.44 -11.10
C ASP A 127 -6.30 2.37 -10.82
N ASN A 128 -5.13 2.45 -11.48
CA ASN A 128 -4.01 1.56 -11.23
C ASN A 128 -3.42 1.75 -9.82
N ILE A 129 -3.30 2.99 -9.37
CA ILE A 129 -2.77 3.32 -8.03
C ILE A 129 -3.74 2.81 -6.95
N VAL A 130 -5.04 3.06 -7.12
CA VAL A 130 -6.10 2.60 -6.20
C VAL A 130 -6.18 1.08 -6.18
N GLN A 131 -6.12 0.42 -7.35
CA GLN A 131 -6.08 -1.05 -7.42
C GLN A 131 -4.89 -1.63 -6.65
N THR A 132 -3.72 -1.00 -6.79
CA THR A 132 -2.53 -1.41 -6.05
C THR A 132 -2.72 -1.18 -4.55
N LEU A 133 -3.30 -0.06 -4.13
CA LEU A 133 -3.54 0.20 -2.71
C LEU A 133 -4.53 -0.79 -2.09
N LEU A 134 -5.60 -1.16 -2.79
CA LEU A 134 -6.52 -2.22 -2.33
C LEU A 134 -5.81 -3.58 -2.20
N HIS A 135 -4.90 -3.90 -3.11
CA HIS A 135 -4.06 -5.10 -3.03
C HIS A 135 -3.18 -5.08 -1.77
N GLU A 136 -2.51 -3.96 -1.48
CA GLU A 136 -1.71 -3.82 -0.26
C GLU A 136 -2.57 -3.88 1.01
N MET A 137 -3.80 -3.34 0.98
CA MET A 137 -4.74 -3.46 2.09
C MET A 137 -5.15 -4.92 2.35
N ALA A 138 -5.33 -5.74 1.32
CA ALA A 138 -5.62 -7.17 1.50
C ALA A 138 -4.48 -7.92 2.22
N HIS A 139 -3.23 -7.44 2.12
CA HIS A 139 -2.12 -8.01 2.86
C HIS A 139 -2.27 -7.87 4.38
N LEU A 140 -3.01 -6.88 4.87
CA LEU A 140 -3.28 -6.72 6.31
C LEU A 140 -3.98 -7.92 6.92
N GLU A 141 -4.81 -8.62 6.13
CA GLU A 141 -5.52 -9.84 6.55
C GLU A 141 -4.77 -11.11 6.12
N PHE A 142 -4.23 -11.14 4.90
CA PHE A 142 -3.54 -12.30 4.34
C PHE A 142 -2.17 -11.93 3.77
N ARG A 143 -1.11 -12.37 4.44
CA ARG A 143 0.27 -12.07 4.03
C ARG A 143 0.68 -12.65 2.67
N TRP A 144 0.04 -13.74 2.25
CA TRP A 144 0.42 -14.51 1.07
C TRP A 144 -0.72 -14.50 0.03
N HIS A 145 -0.38 -14.47 -1.25
CA HIS A 145 -1.29 -14.46 -2.40
C HIS A 145 -1.96 -15.82 -2.64
N PHE A 146 -2.70 -16.34 -1.66
CA PHE A 146 -3.55 -17.52 -1.82
C PHE A 146 -5.03 -17.13 -1.98
N ASP A 147 -5.91 -18.14 -2.08
CA ASP A 147 -7.36 -17.98 -2.27
C ASP A 147 -8.00 -16.99 -1.27
N GLY A 148 -7.61 -17.05 0.01
CA GLY A 148 -8.06 -16.12 1.04
C GLY A 148 -7.73 -14.66 0.73
N PHE A 149 -6.51 -14.39 0.26
CA PHE A 149 -6.08 -13.05 -0.15
C PHE A 149 -6.93 -12.50 -1.29
N TYR A 150 -7.13 -13.30 -2.34
CA TYR A 150 -7.88 -12.82 -3.51
C TYR A 150 -9.36 -12.61 -3.20
N ARG A 151 -9.94 -13.41 -2.30
CA ARG A 151 -11.30 -13.17 -1.79
C ARG A 151 -11.42 -11.84 -1.04
N VAL A 152 -10.46 -11.54 -0.15
CA VAL A 152 -10.45 -10.26 0.57
C VAL A 152 -10.27 -9.11 -0.41
N ASN A 153 -9.29 -9.20 -1.31
CA ASN A 153 -9.04 -8.12 -2.26
C ASN A 153 -10.25 -7.85 -3.18
N ALA A 154 -10.97 -8.90 -3.63
CA ALA A 154 -12.22 -8.75 -4.38
C ALA A 154 -13.32 -8.09 -3.54
N GLN A 155 -13.44 -8.48 -2.27
CA GLN A 155 -14.38 -7.85 -1.35
C GLN A 155 -14.09 -6.36 -1.15
N LEU A 156 -12.83 -5.97 -0.94
CA LEU A 156 -12.44 -4.56 -0.78
C LEU A 156 -12.77 -3.75 -2.04
N HIS A 157 -12.64 -4.36 -3.22
CA HIS A 157 -13.02 -3.75 -4.49
C HIS A 157 -14.53 -3.53 -4.59
N ASP A 158 -15.34 -4.54 -4.28
CA ASP A 158 -16.82 -4.43 -4.27
C ASP A 158 -17.30 -3.36 -3.26
N GLU A 159 -16.68 -3.30 -2.08
CA GLU A 159 -16.97 -2.27 -1.08
C GLU A 159 -16.66 -0.86 -1.62
N LEU A 160 -15.56 -0.68 -2.36
CA LEU A 160 -15.23 0.59 -2.99
C LEU A 160 -16.24 0.98 -4.08
N LEU A 161 -16.66 0.03 -4.90
CA LEU A 161 -17.71 0.27 -5.90
C LEU A 161 -19.02 0.71 -5.24
N HIS A 162 -19.38 0.09 -4.12
CA HIS A 162 -20.54 0.52 -3.33
C HIS A 162 -20.38 1.96 -2.83
N GLU A 163 -19.23 2.30 -2.25
CA GLU A 163 -18.93 3.65 -1.76
C GLU A 163 -19.03 4.73 -2.84
N VAL A 164 -18.58 4.43 -4.06
CA VAL A 164 -18.67 5.35 -5.20
C VAL A 164 -20.10 5.43 -5.74
N SER A 165 -20.85 4.33 -5.75
CA SER A 165 -22.21 4.30 -6.31
C SER A 165 -23.26 4.95 -5.40
N SER A 166 -23.15 4.76 -4.08
CA SER A 166 -24.18 5.16 -3.12
C SER A 166 -23.64 5.58 -1.75
N GLY A 167 -22.34 5.51 -1.50
CA GLY A 167 -21.73 5.82 -0.20
C GLY A 167 -21.09 7.20 -0.13
N PHE A 168 -20.06 7.33 0.70
CA PHE A 168 -19.41 8.61 0.97
C PHE A 168 -18.73 9.20 -0.26
N LEU A 169 -18.26 8.36 -1.19
CA LEU A 169 -17.52 8.79 -2.38
C LEU A 169 -18.42 9.19 -3.56
N GLN A 170 -19.74 8.99 -3.45
CA GLN A 170 -20.69 9.35 -4.49
C GLN A 170 -20.56 10.84 -4.86
N GLY A 171 -20.31 11.11 -6.15
CA GLY A 171 -20.11 12.45 -6.68
C GLY A 171 -18.81 13.15 -6.26
N LYS A 172 -17.92 12.47 -5.52
CA LYS A 172 -16.59 12.99 -5.13
C LYS A 172 -15.43 12.30 -5.85
N VAL A 173 -15.70 11.14 -6.43
CA VAL A 173 -14.76 10.30 -7.15
C VAL A 173 -15.38 9.92 -8.48
N GLU A 174 -14.62 10.11 -9.55
CA GLU A 174 -15.04 9.78 -10.90
C GLU A 174 -14.82 8.28 -11.19
N GLN A 175 -15.64 7.70 -12.08
CA GLN A 175 -15.52 6.27 -12.41
C GLN A 175 -14.16 5.89 -13.00
N HIS A 176 -13.50 6.79 -13.71
CA HIS A 176 -12.17 6.52 -14.28
C HIS A 176 -11.04 6.55 -13.24
N GLU A 177 -11.31 6.99 -12.01
CA GLU A 177 -10.34 7.01 -10.90
C GLU A 177 -10.30 5.70 -10.13
N ILE A 178 -11.28 4.82 -10.34
CA ILE A 178 -11.39 3.53 -9.65
C ILE A 178 -11.26 2.37 -10.65
N PRO A 179 -10.64 1.26 -10.25
CA PRO A 179 -10.58 0.08 -11.11
C PRO A 179 -12.00 -0.42 -11.40
N GLN A 180 -12.36 -0.54 -12.68
CA GLN A 180 -13.67 -1.03 -13.11
C GLN A 180 -13.75 -2.56 -13.13
N GLN A 181 -12.59 -3.21 -13.13
CA GLN A 181 -12.47 -4.67 -13.15
C GLN A 181 -11.45 -5.10 -12.12
N PHE A 182 -11.82 -6.08 -11.30
CA PHE A 182 -10.88 -6.82 -10.48
C PHE A 182 -10.00 -7.71 -11.38
N HIS A 183 -8.70 -7.84 -11.07
CA HIS A 183 -7.64 -8.34 -11.98
C HIS A 183 -8.00 -9.54 -12.88
N ARG A 184 -7.37 -9.52 -14.07
CA ARG A 184 -7.36 -10.59 -15.08
C ARG A 184 -6.71 -11.83 -14.48
N HIS A 185 -7.43 -12.95 -14.50
CA HIS A 185 -7.06 -14.26 -13.91
C HIS A 185 -5.58 -14.68 -14.07
N GLY A 186 -4.88 -14.25 -15.13
CA GLY A 186 -3.48 -14.59 -15.38
C GLY A 186 -2.47 -14.09 -14.33
N GLU A 187 -2.69 -12.93 -13.71
CA GLU A 187 -1.75 -12.37 -12.72
C GLU A 187 -1.84 -13.10 -11.38
N ILE A 188 -3.04 -13.58 -11.03
CA ILE A 188 -3.34 -14.40 -9.86
C ILE A 188 -2.52 -15.70 -9.89
N PHE A 189 -2.61 -16.43 -11.00
CA PHE A 189 -1.89 -17.70 -11.16
C PHE A 189 -0.37 -17.53 -11.15
N GLN A 190 0.16 -16.43 -11.70
CA GLN A 190 1.60 -16.17 -11.69
C GLN A 190 2.11 -15.85 -10.28
N ALA A 191 1.39 -15.03 -9.52
CA ALA A 191 1.76 -14.70 -8.14
C ALA A 191 1.71 -15.94 -7.23
N MET A 192 0.60 -16.70 -7.27
CA MET A 192 0.48 -17.98 -6.56
C MET A 192 1.61 -18.95 -6.88
N ARG A 193 1.95 -19.10 -8.17
CA ARG A 193 3.02 -20.01 -8.61
C ARG A 193 4.38 -19.58 -8.08
N LYS A 194 4.69 -18.28 -8.13
CA LYS A 194 5.94 -17.74 -7.62
C LYS A 194 6.06 -17.94 -6.11
N GLU A 195 5.02 -17.64 -5.34
CA GLU A 195 5.02 -17.87 -3.89
C GLU A 195 5.15 -19.35 -3.53
N ILE A 196 4.45 -20.24 -4.24
CA ILE A 196 4.63 -21.69 -4.04
C ILE A 196 6.09 -22.08 -4.26
N GLN A 197 6.74 -21.54 -5.29
CA GLN A 197 8.14 -21.82 -5.57
C GLN A 197 9.08 -21.23 -4.50
N ASP A 198 8.80 -20.03 -4.00
CA ASP A 198 9.64 -19.37 -2.99
C ASP A 198 9.49 -20.01 -1.59
N VAL A 199 8.28 -20.45 -1.24
CA VAL A 199 7.95 -21.07 0.07
C VAL A 199 8.27 -22.57 0.08
N PHE A 200 7.84 -23.30 -0.96
CA PHE A 200 7.93 -24.76 -1.01
C PHE A 200 9.04 -25.28 -1.93
N GLY A 201 9.47 -24.51 -2.94
CA GLY A 201 10.57 -24.90 -3.83
C GLY A 201 11.93 -24.97 -3.14
N LYS A 202 12.12 -24.29 -2.00
CA LYS A 202 13.32 -24.41 -1.15
C LYS A 202 13.34 -25.67 -0.28
N ARG A 203 12.25 -26.45 -0.22
CA ARG A 203 12.09 -27.62 0.66
C ARG A 203 12.26 -28.99 -0.03
N ILE A 204 12.73 -29.04 -1.27
CA ILE A 204 13.12 -30.31 -1.92
C ILE A 204 14.65 -30.35 -2.11
N PRO A 205 15.45 -30.64 -1.08
CA PRO A 205 16.75 -31.24 -1.32
C PRO A 205 16.51 -32.69 -1.77
N ASN A 206 16.88 -32.99 -3.01
CA ASN A 206 17.19 -34.33 -3.53
C ASN A 206 16.68 -35.51 -2.69
N ALA A 207 15.38 -35.83 -2.79
CA ALA A 207 14.83 -37.08 -2.31
C ALA A 207 14.49 -37.99 -3.50
N VAL A 208 15.39 -38.07 -4.49
CA VAL A 208 15.49 -39.18 -5.43
C VAL A 208 16.96 -39.29 -5.88
N GLN A 209 17.72 -40.09 -5.14
CA GLN A 209 18.81 -40.92 -5.68
C GLN A 209 19.05 -42.09 -4.71
#